data_AF-A0A973FRG2-F1
#
_entry.id   AF-A0A973FRG2-F1
#
_cell.length_a   1.000
_cell.length_b   1.000
_cell.length_c   1.000
_cell.angle_alpha   90.00
_cell.angle_beta   90.00
_cell.angle_gamma   90.00
#
_symmetry.space_group_name_H-M   'P 1'
#
loop_
_entity.id
_entity.type
_entity.pdbx_description
1 polymer ?
#
loop_
_entity_poly.entity_id
_entity_poly.type
_entity_poly.pdbx_seq_one_letter_code
_entity_poly.pdbx_strand_id
1 'polypeptide(L)' 'QGATIIGEATAEHPGLVVARTGIGGSRVIDTQVGEQLPRIC' A
#
# COMPACT_ATOMS: atom_id res chain seq x y z
N GLN A 1 -15.58 -14.78 3.94
CA GLN A 1 -14.76 -13.55 4.04
C GLN A 1 -15.09 -12.71 2.83
N GLY A 2 -15.41 -11.42 3.03
CA GLY A 2 -15.98 -10.54 2.00
C GLY A 2 -15.02 -9.43 1.60
N ALA A 3 -15.53 -8.48 0.81
CA ALA A 3 -14.80 -7.25 0.49
C ALA A 3 -14.76 -6.31 1.70
N THR A 4 -13.70 -5.49 1.80
CA THR A 4 -13.58 -4.43 2.79
C THR A 4 -12.83 -3.23 2.20
N ILE A 5 -13.07 -2.05 2.75
CA ILE A 5 -12.28 -0.86 2.49
C ILE A 5 -10.93 -1.00 3.21
N ILE A 6 -9.82 -0.67 2.54
CA ILE A 6 -8.46 -0.77 3.08
C ILE A 6 -7.76 0.58 3.27
N GLY A 7 -8.39 1.69 2.88
CA GLY A 7 -7.82 3.02 2.97
C GLY A 7 -8.64 4.07 2.24
N GLU A 8 -8.12 5.29 2.20
CA GLU A 8 -8.73 6.46 1.59
C GLU A 8 -7.67 7.33 0.90
N ALA A 9 -8.10 8.11 -0.09
CA ALA A 9 -7.24 9.12 -0.71
C ALA A 9 -7.31 10.42 0.09
N THR A 10 -6.17 11.00 0.40
CA THR A 10 -6.08 12.24 1.20
C THR A 10 -5.24 13.29 0.46
N ALA A 11 -5.25 14.52 0.98
CA ALA A 11 -4.36 15.58 0.53
C ALA A 11 -2.96 15.51 1.19
N GLU A 12 -2.75 14.56 2.10
CA GLU A 12 -1.49 14.40 2.82
C GLU A 12 -0.50 13.59 1.98
N HIS A 13 0.76 14.04 1.96
CA HIS A 13 1.86 13.41 1.22
C HIS A 13 1.51 13.05 -0.25
N PRO A 14 1.22 14.06 -1.11
CA PRO A 14 0.87 13.82 -2.50
C PRO A 14 1.90 12.95 -3.23
N GLY A 15 1.42 11.91 -3.92
CA GLY A 15 2.26 10.99 -4.69
C GLY A 15 2.85 9.83 -3.88
N LEU A 16 2.53 9.72 -2.58
CA LEU A 16 2.95 8.60 -1.74
C LEU A 16 1.76 7.73 -1.33
N VAL A 17 2.01 6.43 -1.18
CA VAL A 17 1.11 5.50 -0.50
C VAL A 17 1.67 5.24 0.89
N VAL A 18 0.88 5.47 1.93
CA VAL A 18 1.29 5.28 3.32
C VAL A 18 0.38 4.25 3.98
N ALA A 19 0.96 3.22 4.59
CA ALA A 19 0.24 2.21 5.34
C ALA A 19 0.32 2.49 6.85
N ARG A 20 -0.80 2.28 7.54
CA ARG A 20 -0.82 2.19 9.01
C ARG A 20 -0.47 0.76 9.43
N THR A 21 0.55 0.64 10.27
CA THR A 21 1.01 -0.64 10.81
C THR A 21 0.16 -1.07 12.01
N GLY A 22 0.19 -2.36 12.37
CA GLY A 22 -0.59 -2.89 13.50
C GLY A 22 -0.22 -2.31 14.87
N ILE A 23 0.97 -1.71 15.01
CA ILE A 23 1.42 -1.02 16.22
C ILE A 23 1.16 0.49 16.21
N GLY A 24 0.45 1.01 15.20
CA GLY A 24 0.02 2.40 15.12
C GLY A 24 0.97 3.37 14.42
N GLY A 25 2.13 2.90 13.94
CA GLY A 25 3.06 3.72 13.14
C GLY A 25 2.67 3.78 11.65
N SER A 26 3.22 4.75 10.93
CA SER A 26 3.03 4.92 9.48
C SER A 26 4.29 4.51 8.72
N ARG A 27 4.13 3.84 7.57
CA ARG A 27 5.22 3.44 6.68
C ARG A 27 4.89 3.76 5.22
N VAL A 28 5.84 4.33 4.49
CA VAL A 28 5.75 4.51 3.03
C VAL A 28 5.81 3.14 2.35
N ILE A 29 4.89 2.91 1.41
CA ILE A 29 4.87 1.75 0.54
C ILE A 29 5.53 2.14 -0.77
N ASP A 30 6.74 1.63 -0.97
CA ASP A 30 7.47 1.83 -2.21
C ASP A 30 6.87 0.99 -3.33
N THR A 31 6.90 1.52 -4.55
CA THR A 31 6.56 0.76 -5.75
C THR A 31 7.58 -0.36 -5.93
N GLN A 32 7.09 -1.55 -6.28
CA GLN A 32 7.96 -2.68 -6.57
C GLN A 32 8.85 -2.38 -7.77
N VAL A 33 10.13 -2.77 -7.71
CA VAL A 33 11.10 -2.58 -8.80
C VAL A 33 10.71 -3.37 -10.07
N GLY A 34 9.91 -4.43 -9.91
CA GLY A 34 9.34 -5.25 -10.98
C GLY A 34 8.71 -6.53 -10.44
N GLU A 35 8.08 -7.31 -11.31
CA GLU A 35 7.48 -8.59 -10.93
C GLU A 35 8.55 -9.59 -10.44
N GLN A 36 8.25 -10.30 -9.34
CA GLN A 36 9.20 -11.23 -8.70
C GLN A 36 9.11 -12.64 -9.27
N LEU A 37 7.95 -13.03 -9.80
CA LEU A 37 7.70 -14.39 -10.28
C LEU A 37 7.60 -14.43 -11.82
N PRO A 38 8.33 -15.34 -12.48
CA PRO A 38 8.18 -15.51 -13.92
C PRO A 38 6.77 -16.02 -14.23
N ARG A 39 6.03 -15.31 -15.10
CA ARG A 39 4.73 -15.73 -15.67
C ARG A 39 3.60 -15.84 -14.63
N ILE A 40 3.51 -14.94 -13.65
CA ILE A 40 2.47 -14.95 -12.61
C ILE A 40 1.14 -14.30 -13.03
N CYS A 41 1.06 -13.79 -14.27
CA CYS A 41 -0.17 -13.27 -14.84
C CYS A 41 -1.05 -14.40 -15.38
#